data_AF-A0AAX4K0K7-F1
#
_entry.id   AF-A0AAX4K0K7-F1
#
_cell.length_a   1.000
_cell.length_b   1.000
_cell.length_c   1.000
_cell.angle_alpha   90.00
_cell.angle_beta   90.00
_cell.angle_gamma   90.00
#
_symmetry.space_group_name_H-M   'P 1'
#
loop_
_entity.id
_entity.type
_entity.pdbx_description
1 polymer ?
#
loop_
_entity_poly.entity_id
_entity_poly.type
_entity_poly.pdbx_seq_one_letter_code
_entity_poly.pdbx_strand_id
1 'polypeptide(L)'
;MSVSSEVLPTTPQSSWSASSFSTSKTNETANPIWRTSPHRISKRACTCQNIHQSAKTSEAYLMFNLDRFDKVYTRVTHLSMNQKIQEIAELVIRKLRDRGYELFHFVGKQLTMDDKRKKEISILFLIPDSNDQGHGHRILAEIMICSQPKNKNKIENVSSRFIEDYQDWISIHPHQYYTPQTDHKKLMYTLPQKKENRRWDEIMNELISKIQSLKSTLIINPQSVIPIVTKVTKYLKNEERLIVYGFEFELVYRESSNSKIVLHKAIRIGFKTLPVNTDFGSDNNNKNSLDKSDIGAIILLEIQDNQVKDTLVMYKDDWPIVHTYKDNIPPPYLEGLKGFVVKN
;
A
#
# COMPACT_ATOMS: atom_id res chain seq x y z
N MET A 1 53.92 14.11 68.20
CA MET A 1 53.51 13.18 69.28
C MET A 1 51.99 13.23 69.36
N SER A 2 51.34 12.06 69.53
CA SER A 2 49.87 11.82 69.52
C SER A 2 49.26 11.92 68.11
N VAL A 3 48.85 10.89 67.36
CA VAL A 3 48.03 9.67 67.58
C VAL A 3 46.57 9.95 67.96
N SER A 4 45.67 9.23 67.27
CA SER A 4 44.24 8.95 67.50
C SER A 4 43.29 9.83 66.66
N SER A 5 42.32 9.36 65.88
CA SER A 5 41.62 8.04 65.76
C SER A 5 40.88 8.06 64.39
N GLU A 6 40.86 6.99 63.56
CA GLU A 6 39.80 5.94 63.50
C GLU A 6 38.38 6.51 63.24
N VAL A 7 37.53 6.10 62.27
CA VAL A 7 37.25 4.81 61.61
C VAL A 7 36.48 5.07 60.28
N LEU A 8 36.78 4.30 59.24
CA LEU A 8 35.97 4.07 58.03
C LEU A 8 35.16 2.77 58.19
N PRO A 9 33.93 2.66 57.65
CA PRO A 9 33.36 1.35 57.33
C PRO A 9 33.37 1.09 55.81
N THR A 10 34.26 0.17 55.43
CA THR A 10 33.99 -1.07 54.66
C THR A 10 32.93 -1.07 53.54
N THR A 11 33.41 -1.22 52.31
CA THR A 11 32.76 -2.00 51.23
C THR A 11 32.59 -3.48 51.60
N PRO A 12 31.69 -4.22 50.92
CA PRO A 12 32.22 -5.36 50.18
C PRO A 12 31.71 -5.52 48.74
N GLN A 13 32.69 -5.82 47.89
CA GLN A 13 32.70 -6.85 46.84
C GLN A 13 31.89 -6.67 45.56
N SER A 14 32.68 -6.29 44.55
CA SER A 14 32.66 -6.72 43.16
C SER A 14 32.33 -8.20 42.93
N SER A 15 31.56 -8.45 41.87
CA SER A 15 31.85 -9.54 40.93
C SER A 15 31.79 -9.00 39.52
N TRP A 16 32.96 -8.72 38.95
CA TRP A 16 33.13 -8.63 37.51
C TRP A 16 33.23 -10.06 36.95
N SER A 17 32.39 -10.37 35.97
CA SER A 17 32.68 -11.42 34.99
C SER A 17 32.61 -10.79 33.61
N ALA A 18 33.74 -10.85 32.92
CA ALA A 18 33.97 -10.36 31.57
C ALA A 18 33.31 -11.26 30.51
N SER A 19 33.34 -10.77 29.27
CA SER A 19 32.89 -11.35 27.99
C SER A 19 31.46 -10.92 27.61
N SER A 20 31.17 -10.35 26.44
CA SER A 20 31.86 -10.38 25.15
C SER A 20 31.46 -9.14 24.34
N PHE A 21 32.42 -8.54 23.62
CA PHE A 21 32.13 -7.69 22.47
C PHE A 21 31.23 -8.48 21.49
N SER A 22 29.96 -8.13 21.40
CA SER A 22 29.09 -8.58 20.32
C SER A 22 28.83 -7.40 19.40
N THR A 23 29.36 -7.56 18.19
CA THR A 23 29.20 -6.69 17.05
C THR A 23 27.74 -6.37 16.79
N SER A 24 27.49 -5.09 16.60
CA SER A 24 26.28 -4.50 16.02
C SER A 24 25.72 -5.35 14.88
N LYS A 25 24.64 -6.09 15.14
CA LYS A 25 23.67 -6.42 14.12
C LYS A 25 22.74 -5.23 13.99
N THR A 26 22.82 -4.60 12.83
CA THR A 26 21.90 -3.58 12.33
C THR A 26 20.47 -3.94 12.67
N ASN A 27 19.83 -3.11 13.50
CA ASN A 27 18.39 -3.09 13.66
C ASN A 27 17.76 -2.93 12.27
N GLU A 28 17.09 -3.97 11.79
CA GLU A 28 16.03 -3.82 10.82
C GLU A 28 15.11 -2.70 11.35
N THR A 29 14.92 -1.67 10.54
CA THR A 29 14.05 -0.54 10.86
C THR A 29 12.65 -1.07 11.12
N ALA A 30 12.31 -1.25 12.39
CA ALA A 30 10.98 -1.64 12.81
C ALA A 30 9.98 -0.63 12.23
N ASN A 31 9.00 -1.13 11.48
CA ASN A 31 7.93 -0.30 10.94
C ASN A 31 7.30 0.53 12.08
N PRO A 32 7.09 1.84 11.90
CA PRO A 32 6.55 2.69 12.95
C PRO A 32 5.15 2.20 13.36
N ILE A 33 4.98 1.82 14.63
CA ILE A 33 3.68 1.43 15.17
C ILE A 33 2.88 2.70 15.45
N TRP A 34 1.93 3.02 14.58
CA TRP A 34 1.03 4.15 14.76
C TRP A 34 -0.02 3.85 15.83
N ARG A 35 0.11 4.51 16.98
CA ARG A 35 -0.88 4.52 18.05
C ARG A 35 -1.75 5.76 17.90
N THR A 36 -3.05 5.61 17.73
CA THR A 36 -3.96 6.71 18.09
C THR A 36 -4.30 6.57 19.55
N SER A 37 -4.48 7.69 20.21
CA SER A 37 -5.14 7.66 21.50
C SER A 37 -6.63 7.82 21.34
N PRO A 38 -7.36 6.80 21.77
CA PRO A 38 -8.51 7.00 22.60
C PRO A 38 -8.15 6.49 24.01
N HIS A 39 -7.30 7.21 24.75
CA HIS A 39 -6.97 6.87 26.14
C HIS A 39 -8.15 7.02 27.12
N ARG A 40 -9.35 7.35 26.63
CA ARG A 40 -10.58 7.36 27.43
C ARG A 40 -11.56 6.25 27.08
N ILE A 41 -11.34 5.51 25.98
CA ILE A 41 -12.13 4.31 25.72
C ILE A 41 -11.46 3.20 26.52
N SER A 42 -11.93 3.02 27.74
CA SER A 42 -11.62 1.81 28.50
C SER A 42 -11.90 0.60 27.61
N LYS A 43 -10.97 -0.35 27.55
CA LYS A 43 -11.17 -1.63 26.86
C LYS A 43 -12.53 -2.25 27.21
N ARG A 44 -12.88 -2.22 28.50
CA ARG A 44 -14.16 -2.69 29.06
C ARG A 44 -15.39 -1.93 28.56
N ALA A 45 -15.22 -0.67 28.13
CA ALA A 45 -16.27 0.16 27.56
C ALA A 45 -16.24 0.19 26.02
N CYS A 46 -15.25 -0.45 25.38
CA CYS A 46 -15.20 -0.50 23.93
C CYS A 46 -16.27 -1.46 23.41
N THR A 47 -17.17 -0.94 22.58
CA THR A 47 -18.13 -1.76 21.82
C THR A 47 -17.44 -2.75 20.87
N CYS A 48 -16.15 -2.55 20.58
CA CYS A 48 -15.32 -3.49 19.83
C CYS A 48 -14.94 -4.75 20.60
N GLN A 49 -15.06 -4.75 21.94
CA GLN A 49 -14.81 -5.91 22.81
C GLN A 49 -16.11 -6.51 23.37
N ASN A 50 -17.19 -5.72 23.43
CA ASN A 50 -18.49 -6.15 23.94
C ASN A 50 -19.49 -6.25 22.79
N ILE A 51 -19.48 -7.37 22.07
CA ILE A 51 -20.53 -7.69 21.12
C ILE A 51 -21.64 -8.46 21.83
N HIS A 52 -22.87 -7.91 21.77
CA HIS A 52 -24.09 -8.60 22.18
C HIS A 52 -24.72 -9.44 21.04
N GLN A 53 -24.27 -9.28 19.80
CA GLN A 53 -24.74 -10.04 18.63
C GLN A 53 -23.57 -10.57 17.78
N SER A 54 -23.27 -11.85 17.89
CA SER A 54 -22.40 -12.50 16.91
C SER A 54 -23.09 -12.56 15.56
N ALA A 55 -22.49 -11.98 14.53
CA ALA A 55 -22.97 -12.13 13.18
C ALA A 55 -22.84 -13.61 12.77
N LYS A 56 -23.96 -14.25 12.45
CA LYS A 56 -24.00 -15.70 12.14
C LYS A 56 -23.44 -16.05 10.76
N THR A 57 -23.40 -15.09 9.85
CA THR A 57 -22.95 -15.29 8.46
C THR A 57 -21.92 -14.23 8.06
N SER A 58 -21.11 -14.56 7.05
CA SER A 58 -20.13 -13.63 6.47
C SER A 58 -20.77 -12.36 5.90
N GLU A 59 -21.96 -12.48 5.34
CA GLU A 59 -22.73 -11.35 4.83
C GLU A 59 -23.25 -10.46 5.97
N ALA A 60 -23.84 -11.05 7.01
CA ALA A 60 -24.31 -10.30 8.17
C ALA A 60 -23.16 -9.56 8.87
N TYR A 61 -21.99 -10.19 8.94
CA TYR A 61 -20.76 -9.58 9.47
C TYR A 61 -20.34 -8.35 8.66
N LEU A 62 -20.32 -8.48 7.34
CA LEU A 62 -19.92 -7.40 6.45
C LEU A 62 -20.90 -6.23 6.55
N MET A 63 -22.21 -6.52 6.45
CA MET A 63 -23.25 -5.51 6.55
C MET A 63 -23.24 -4.78 7.90
N PHE A 64 -22.97 -5.51 8.99
CA PHE A 64 -22.81 -4.92 10.32
C PHE A 64 -21.66 -3.91 10.38
N ASN A 65 -20.49 -4.26 9.82
CA ASN A 65 -19.35 -3.35 9.81
C ASN A 65 -19.54 -2.18 8.83
N LEU A 66 -20.19 -2.40 7.68
CA LEU A 66 -20.53 -1.34 6.73
C LEU A 66 -21.51 -0.32 7.31
N ASP A 67 -22.55 -0.75 8.04
CA ASP A 67 -23.47 0.16 8.73
C ASP A 67 -22.74 1.02 9.78
N ARG A 68 -21.84 0.42 10.55
CA ARG A 68 -21.02 1.14 11.53
C ARG A 68 -20.06 2.13 10.87
N PHE A 69 -19.48 1.75 9.73
CA PHE A 69 -18.64 2.62 8.93
C PHE A 69 -19.44 3.82 8.38
N ASP A 70 -20.61 3.56 7.78
CA ASP A 70 -21.49 4.60 7.22
C ASP A 70 -21.95 5.60 8.30
N LYS A 71 -22.27 5.12 9.52
CA LYS A 71 -22.58 6.01 10.65
C LYS A 71 -21.45 6.98 10.99
N VAL A 72 -20.20 6.51 10.94
CA VAL A 72 -19.03 7.38 11.17
C VAL A 72 -18.83 8.33 9.99
N TYR A 73 -18.90 7.83 8.75
CA TYR A 73 -18.78 8.65 7.55
C TYR A 73 -19.84 9.75 7.50
N THR A 74 -21.11 9.41 7.73
CA THR A 74 -22.24 10.33 7.76
C THR A 74 -22.08 11.37 8.87
N ARG A 75 -21.60 10.98 10.05
CA ARG A 75 -21.33 11.92 11.15
C ARG A 75 -20.24 12.94 10.81
N VAL A 76 -19.20 12.52 10.11
CA VAL A 76 -18.07 13.39 9.74
C VAL A 76 -18.39 14.29 8.55
N THR A 77 -19.19 13.79 7.60
CA THR A 77 -19.40 14.47 6.32
C THR A 77 -20.76 15.12 6.15
N HIS A 78 -21.76 14.67 6.92
CA HIS A 78 -23.19 14.92 6.72
C HIS A 78 -23.72 14.43 5.36
N LEU A 79 -23.07 13.40 4.78
CA LEU A 79 -23.44 12.79 3.51
C LEU A 79 -23.60 11.28 3.67
N SER A 80 -24.48 10.68 2.88
CA SER A 80 -24.58 9.23 2.78
C SER A 80 -23.37 8.64 2.04
N MET A 81 -22.94 7.45 2.45
CA MET A 81 -21.93 6.69 1.72
C MET A 81 -22.40 6.37 0.29
N ASN A 82 -21.51 6.53 -0.69
CA ASN A 82 -21.77 6.13 -2.07
C ASN A 82 -21.12 4.78 -2.39
N GLN A 83 -21.43 4.23 -3.56
CA GLN A 83 -20.94 2.94 -4.01
C GLN A 83 -19.41 2.82 -3.95
N LYS A 84 -18.66 3.82 -4.42
CA LYS A 84 -17.18 3.78 -4.42
C LYS A 84 -16.59 3.68 -3.02
N ILE A 85 -17.18 4.41 -2.06
CA ILE A 85 -16.75 4.35 -0.67
C ILE A 85 -17.11 3.00 -0.06
N GLN A 86 -18.31 2.50 -0.34
CA GLN A 86 -18.77 1.20 0.12
C GLN A 86 -17.87 0.06 -0.37
N GLU A 87 -17.51 0.05 -1.65
CA GLU A 87 -16.66 -0.97 -2.25
C GLU A 87 -15.26 -1.01 -1.61
N ILE A 88 -14.65 0.15 -1.36
CA ILE A 88 -13.35 0.22 -0.67
C ILE A 88 -13.48 -0.19 0.80
N ALA A 89 -14.53 0.24 1.49
CA ALA A 89 -14.78 -0.17 2.87
C ALA A 89 -14.96 -1.69 2.97
N GLU A 90 -15.74 -2.28 2.07
CA GLU A 90 -15.92 -3.72 1.97
C GLU A 90 -14.59 -4.45 1.72
N LEU A 91 -13.79 -3.97 0.78
CA LEU A 91 -12.47 -4.54 0.48
C LEU A 91 -11.58 -4.57 1.73
N VAL A 92 -11.48 -3.45 2.44
CA VAL A 92 -10.67 -3.36 3.67
C VAL A 92 -11.22 -4.28 4.76
N ILE A 93 -12.55 -4.31 4.98
CA ILE A 93 -13.19 -5.17 5.98
C ILE A 93 -12.90 -6.64 5.70
N ARG A 94 -13.03 -7.08 4.44
CA ARG A 94 -12.76 -8.47 4.02
C ARG A 94 -11.30 -8.83 4.22
N LYS A 95 -10.37 -8.02 3.71
CA LYS A 95 -8.92 -8.27 3.85
C LYS A 95 -8.48 -8.28 5.32
N LEU A 96 -9.04 -7.42 6.19
CA LEU A 96 -8.76 -7.46 7.62
C LEU A 96 -9.35 -8.71 8.29
N ARG A 97 -10.53 -9.17 7.85
CA ARG A 97 -11.11 -10.42 8.33
C ARG A 97 -10.29 -11.65 7.95
N ASP A 98 -9.77 -11.69 6.73
CA ASP A 98 -8.87 -12.77 6.29
C ASP A 98 -7.59 -12.84 7.14
N ARG A 99 -7.20 -11.72 7.76
CA ARG A 99 -6.09 -11.63 8.73
C ARG A 99 -6.52 -11.93 10.18
N GLY A 100 -7.76 -12.36 10.41
CA GLY A 100 -8.30 -12.69 11.73
C GLY A 100 -8.86 -11.52 12.51
N TYR A 101 -9.07 -10.35 11.90
CA TYR A 101 -9.67 -9.19 12.57
C TYR A 101 -11.16 -9.11 12.29
N GLU A 102 -11.98 -9.21 13.34
CA GLU A 102 -13.43 -9.23 13.20
C GLU A 102 -14.10 -7.90 13.60
N LEU A 103 -13.50 -7.15 14.52
CA LEU A 103 -14.15 -5.97 15.08
C LEU A 103 -13.26 -4.77 15.13
N PHE A 104 -13.78 -3.70 14.56
CA PHE A 104 -13.08 -2.43 14.45
C PHE A 104 -13.76 -1.37 15.29
N HIS A 105 -12.96 -0.51 15.88
CA HIS A 105 -13.35 0.83 16.24
C HIS A 105 -13.07 1.74 15.04
N PHE A 106 -14.07 2.50 14.59
CA PHE A 106 -13.94 3.41 13.46
C PHE A 106 -13.76 4.84 13.97
N VAL A 107 -12.72 5.53 13.49
CA VAL A 107 -12.50 6.95 13.81
C VAL A 107 -12.41 7.71 12.51
N GLY A 108 -13.36 8.62 12.29
CA GLY A 108 -13.38 9.48 11.13
C GLY A 108 -12.97 10.90 11.46
N LYS A 109 -12.26 11.55 10.53
CA LYS A 109 -11.82 12.94 10.63
C LYS A 109 -11.92 13.61 9.26
N GLN A 110 -12.42 14.83 9.25
CA GLN A 110 -12.29 15.71 8.09
C GLN A 110 -10.96 16.47 8.20
N LEU A 111 -10.14 16.35 7.16
CA LEU A 111 -8.91 17.12 7.00
C LEU A 111 -9.27 18.43 6.28
N THR A 112 -9.10 19.54 6.98
CA THR A 112 -9.12 20.87 6.37
C THR A 112 -7.70 21.20 5.93
N MET A 113 -7.42 21.08 4.63
CA MET A 113 -6.23 21.67 4.04
C MET A 113 -6.40 23.20 4.08
N ASP A 114 -5.34 23.93 4.45
CA ASP A 114 -5.32 25.41 4.45
C ASP A 114 -5.68 25.98 3.07
N ASP A 115 -5.44 25.21 2.01
CA ASP A 115 -5.95 25.47 0.68
C ASP A 115 -7.40 24.96 0.56
N LYS A 116 -8.37 25.88 0.49
CA LYS A 116 -9.83 25.67 0.37
C LYS A 116 -10.29 24.83 -0.85
N ARG A 117 -9.36 24.18 -1.56
CA ARG A 117 -9.55 23.53 -2.85
C ARG A 117 -9.86 22.04 -2.76
N LYS A 118 -9.67 21.35 -1.63
CA LYS A 118 -10.05 19.93 -1.50
C LYS A 118 -10.55 19.62 -0.09
N LYS A 119 -11.63 18.84 -0.01
CA LYS A 119 -12.10 18.28 1.26
C LYS A 119 -11.69 16.81 1.30
N GLU A 120 -10.80 16.52 2.22
CA GLU A 120 -10.28 15.18 2.47
C GLU A 120 -10.89 14.64 3.77
N ILE A 121 -11.26 13.37 3.77
CA ILE A 121 -11.79 12.66 4.92
C ILE A 121 -10.94 11.42 5.11
N SER A 122 -10.48 11.19 6.33
CA SER A 122 -9.76 9.99 6.73
C SER A 122 -10.64 9.20 7.70
N ILE A 123 -10.83 7.91 7.46
CA ILE A 123 -11.48 6.97 8.37
C ILE A 123 -10.50 5.86 8.71
N LEU A 124 -10.19 5.73 9.98
CA LEU A 124 -9.26 4.76 10.52
C LEU A 124 -10.00 3.52 11.02
N PHE A 125 -9.36 2.35 10.85
CA PHE A 125 -9.78 1.06 11.37
C PHE A 125 -8.87 0.71 12.53
N LEU A 126 -9.42 0.60 13.74
CA LEU A 126 -8.63 0.40 14.94
C LEU A 126 -9.09 -0.80 15.74
N ILE A 127 -8.16 -1.43 16.43
CA ILE A 127 -8.44 -2.51 17.38
C ILE A 127 -7.74 -2.27 18.71
N PRO A 128 -8.23 -2.81 19.83
CA PRO A 128 -7.53 -2.76 21.09
C PRO A 128 -6.10 -3.29 20.97
N ASP A 129 -5.12 -2.57 21.51
CA ASP A 129 -3.73 -3.03 21.51
C ASP A 129 -3.56 -4.11 22.58
N SER A 130 -3.13 -5.32 22.21
CA SER A 130 -2.91 -6.43 23.15
C SER A 130 -1.80 -6.12 24.16
N ASN A 131 -0.86 -5.23 23.80
CA ASN A 131 0.31 -4.91 24.60
C ASN A 131 0.07 -3.78 25.63
N ASP A 132 -1.07 -3.10 25.57
CA ASP A 132 -1.45 -2.06 26.53
C ASP A 132 -2.46 -2.62 27.54
N GLN A 133 -2.14 -2.68 28.83
CA GLN A 133 -3.00 -3.38 29.81
C GLN A 133 -4.28 -2.62 30.21
N GLY A 134 -4.45 -1.35 29.81
CA GLY A 134 -5.58 -0.54 30.27
C GLY A 134 -6.33 0.22 29.18
N HIS A 135 -5.62 0.74 28.19
CA HIS A 135 -6.15 1.69 27.22
C HIS A 135 -5.59 1.41 25.83
N GLY A 136 -5.92 2.25 24.83
CA GLY A 136 -5.21 2.22 23.56
C GLY A 136 -5.80 1.32 22.48
N HIS A 137 -5.77 1.84 21.25
CA HIS A 137 -6.06 1.09 20.05
C HIS A 137 -4.91 1.27 19.06
N ARG A 138 -4.56 0.21 18.34
CA ARG A 138 -3.64 0.28 17.20
C ARG A 138 -4.42 0.43 15.89
N ILE A 139 -3.86 1.17 14.96
CA ILE A 139 -4.42 1.34 13.61
C ILE A 139 -4.07 0.11 12.78
N LEU A 140 -5.03 -0.44 12.05
CA LEU A 140 -4.81 -1.52 11.09
C LEU A 140 -4.85 -1.01 9.65
N ALA A 141 -5.77 -0.10 9.36
CA ALA A 141 -5.98 0.46 8.04
C ALA A 141 -6.53 1.88 8.10
N GLU A 142 -6.42 2.57 6.98
CA GLU A 142 -6.97 3.90 6.74
C GLU A 142 -7.67 3.93 5.39
N ILE A 143 -8.85 4.54 5.34
CA ILE A 143 -9.53 4.92 4.10
C ILE A 143 -9.49 6.43 3.98
N MET A 144 -8.94 6.91 2.87
CA MET A 144 -8.88 8.32 2.50
C MET A 144 -9.86 8.61 1.36
N ILE A 145 -10.72 9.59 1.58
CA ILE A 145 -11.80 10.00 0.67
C ILE A 145 -11.56 11.45 0.29
N CYS A 146 -11.31 11.69 -1.00
CA CYS A 146 -11.11 13.03 -1.54
C CYS A 146 -12.37 13.47 -2.29
N SER A 147 -12.92 14.62 -1.92
CA SER A 147 -14.10 15.21 -2.57
C SER A 147 -13.76 16.51 -3.30
N GLN A 148 -14.45 16.76 -4.41
CA GLN A 148 -14.22 17.96 -5.22
C GLN A 148 -14.70 19.23 -4.50
N PRO A 149 -13.98 20.36 -4.63
CA PRO A 149 -14.33 21.61 -3.96
C PRO A 149 -15.67 22.18 -4.45
N LYS A 150 -15.93 22.07 -5.75
CA LYS A 150 -17.11 22.68 -6.40
C LYS A 150 -18.39 21.86 -6.20
N ASN A 151 -18.27 20.58 -5.88
CA ASN A 151 -19.41 19.71 -5.64
C ASN A 151 -19.05 18.74 -4.51
N LYS A 152 -19.46 19.08 -3.28
CA LYS A 152 -19.20 18.29 -2.07
C LYS A 152 -19.70 16.85 -2.17
N ASN A 153 -20.67 16.58 -3.03
CA ASN A 153 -21.24 15.24 -3.24
C ASN A 153 -20.46 14.44 -4.29
N LYS A 154 -19.55 15.07 -5.05
CA LYS A 154 -18.74 14.41 -6.05
C LYS A 154 -17.41 13.96 -5.44
N ILE A 155 -17.31 12.66 -5.19
CA ILE A 155 -16.09 12.00 -4.76
C ILE A 155 -15.12 11.91 -5.94
N GLU A 156 -13.94 12.49 -5.76
CA GLU A 156 -12.84 12.47 -6.74
C GLU A 156 -12.09 11.13 -6.66
N ASN A 157 -11.70 10.74 -5.44
CA ASN A 157 -10.91 9.54 -5.19
C ASN A 157 -11.29 8.88 -3.86
N VAL A 158 -11.22 7.54 -3.82
CA VAL A 158 -11.30 6.76 -2.59
C VAL A 158 -10.17 5.74 -2.63
N SER A 159 -9.30 5.80 -1.64
CA SER A 159 -8.14 4.91 -1.53
C SER A 159 -7.97 4.44 -0.11
N SER A 160 -7.55 3.20 0.09
CA SER A 160 -7.22 2.63 1.38
C SER A 160 -5.75 2.29 1.49
N ARG A 161 -5.22 2.19 2.69
CA ARG A 161 -3.91 1.57 2.95
C ARG A 161 -3.95 0.75 4.22
N PHE A 162 -3.11 -0.27 4.28
CA PHE A 162 -2.84 -1.02 5.51
C PHE A 162 -1.63 -0.42 6.22
N ILE A 163 -1.62 -0.44 7.54
CA ILE A 163 -0.52 0.18 8.30
C ILE A 163 0.81 -0.57 8.16
N GLU A 164 0.74 -1.86 7.85
CA GLU A 164 1.89 -2.74 7.65
C GLU A 164 2.70 -2.36 6.39
N ASP A 165 2.04 -1.90 5.33
CA ASP A 165 2.67 -1.29 4.14
C ASP A 165 2.05 0.09 3.89
N TYR A 166 2.49 1.07 4.68
CA TYR A 166 1.96 2.44 4.65
C TYR A 166 2.21 3.17 3.31
N GLN A 167 3.09 2.63 2.46
CA GLN A 167 3.42 3.17 1.14
C GLN A 167 2.46 2.68 0.06
N ASP A 168 1.73 1.60 0.31
CA ASP A 168 0.80 0.99 -0.63
C ASP A 168 -0.62 1.54 -0.47
N TRP A 169 -0.98 2.47 -1.36
CA TRP A 169 -2.36 2.92 -1.48
C TRP A 169 -3.12 2.08 -2.49
N ILE A 170 -4.19 1.49 -2.01
CA ILE A 170 -5.08 0.60 -2.74
C ILE A 170 -6.32 1.38 -3.16
N SER A 171 -6.71 1.28 -4.43
CA SER A 171 -7.95 1.87 -4.94
C SER A 171 -8.66 0.86 -5.83
N ILE A 172 -9.96 1.05 -6.06
CA ILE A 172 -10.74 0.25 -7.01
C ILE A 172 -10.83 1.05 -8.30
N HIS A 173 -10.23 0.51 -9.36
CA HIS A 173 -10.05 1.21 -10.62
C HIS A 173 -10.61 0.35 -11.76
N PRO A 174 -11.96 0.30 -11.91
CA PRO A 174 -12.64 -0.56 -12.86
C PRO A 174 -12.54 -0.03 -14.31
N HIS A 175 -11.52 0.77 -14.61
CA HIS A 175 -11.35 1.36 -15.93
C HIS A 175 -10.93 0.30 -16.93
N GLN A 176 -11.66 0.26 -18.04
CA GLN A 176 -11.25 -0.53 -19.18
C GLN A 176 -10.21 0.25 -19.99
N TYR A 177 -9.12 -0.43 -20.33
CA TYR A 177 -8.07 0.09 -21.20
C TYR A 177 -8.21 -0.55 -22.58
N TYR A 178 -8.16 0.29 -23.60
CA TYR A 178 -8.29 -0.06 -25.00
C TYR A 178 -6.95 0.12 -25.70
N THR A 179 -6.61 -0.83 -26.56
CA THR A 179 -5.51 -0.67 -27.51
C THR A 179 -6.02 0.03 -28.77
N PRO A 180 -5.22 0.90 -29.40
CA PRO A 180 -5.61 1.51 -30.65
C PRO A 180 -5.70 0.44 -31.75
N GLN A 181 -6.70 0.53 -32.62
CA GLN A 181 -6.88 -0.43 -33.72
C GLN A 181 -5.83 -0.26 -34.83
N THR A 182 -5.29 0.96 -34.99
CA THR A 182 -4.25 1.32 -35.96
C THR A 182 -2.95 1.68 -35.23
N ASP A 183 -1.80 1.32 -35.80
CA ASP A 183 -0.46 1.61 -35.24
C ASP A 183 -0.20 1.03 -33.83
N HIS A 184 -0.88 -0.07 -33.46
CA HIS A 184 -0.59 -0.77 -32.22
C HIS A 184 0.81 -1.39 -32.26
N LYS A 185 1.73 -0.78 -31.50
CA LYS A 185 3.08 -1.28 -31.32
C LYS A 185 3.20 -1.96 -29.97
N LYS A 186 3.25 -3.28 -29.99
CA LYS A 186 3.56 -4.10 -28.83
C LYS A 186 5.06 -4.41 -28.82
N LEU A 187 5.75 -3.98 -27.77
CA LEU A 187 7.18 -4.21 -27.61
C LEU A 187 7.43 -5.31 -26.60
N MET A 188 8.41 -6.16 -26.90
CA MET A 188 8.89 -7.18 -25.98
C MET A 188 10.31 -6.86 -25.51
N TYR A 189 10.58 -7.21 -24.26
CA TYR A 189 11.93 -7.23 -23.71
C TYR A 189 12.11 -8.50 -22.88
N THR A 190 12.99 -9.37 -23.32
CA THR A 190 13.38 -10.56 -22.57
C THR A 190 14.52 -10.18 -21.63
N LEU A 191 14.41 -10.56 -20.37
CA LEU A 191 15.48 -10.33 -19.41
C LEU A 191 16.68 -11.23 -19.75
N PRO A 192 17.90 -10.70 -19.68
CA PRO A 192 19.11 -11.49 -19.87
C PRO A 192 19.20 -12.60 -18.83
N GLN A 193 19.69 -13.78 -19.22
CA GLN A 193 19.84 -14.88 -18.26
C GLN A 193 20.92 -14.53 -17.22
N LYS A 194 20.83 -15.11 -16.01
CA LYS A 194 21.83 -14.88 -14.93
C LYS A 194 23.29 -15.09 -15.38
N LYS A 195 23.53 -15.93 -16.38
CA LYS A 195 24.86 -16.20 -16.95
C LYS A 195 25.45 -15.02 -17.73
N GLU A 196 24.63 -14.07 -18.18
CA GLU A 196 25.04 -12.91 -18.95
C GLU A 196 25.60 -11.77 -18.07
N ASN A 197 25.57 -11.93 -16.73
CA ASN A 197 26.19 -11.03 -15.73
C ASN A 197 25.88 -9.52 -15.92
N ARG A 198 24.69 -9.18 -16.44
CA ARG A 198 24.28 -7.78 -16.63
C ARG A 198 23.76 -7.19 -15.32
N ARG A 199 24.07 -5.91 -15.08
CA ARG A 199 23.63 -5.21 -13.87
C ARG A 199 22.15 -4.84 -13.97
N TRP A 200 21.44 -4.88 -12.84
CA TRP A 200 20.01 -4.49 -12.79
C TRP A 200 19.78 -3.06 -13.28
N ASP A 201 20.69 -2.13 -12.98
CA ASP A 201 20.60 -0.74 -13.42
C ASP A 201 20.61 -0.61 -14.96
N GLU A 202 21.41 -1.45 -15.64
CA GLU A 202 21.47 -1.47 -17.11
C GLU A 202 20.16 -1.97 -17.70
N ILE A 203 19.60 -3.04 -17.13
CA ILE A 203 18.29 -3.61 -17.49
C ILE A 203 17.19 -2.56 -17.33
N MET A 204 17.19 -1.83 -16.21
CA MET A 204 16.21 -0.78 -15.95
C MET A 204 16.35 0.39 -16.93
N ASN A 205 17.58 0.81 -17.26
CA ASN A 205 17.80 1.86 -18.25
C ASN A 205 17.33 1.46 -19.66
N GLU A 206 17.57 0.20 -20.06
CA GLU A 206 17.04 -0.35 -21.31
C GLU A 206 15.51 -0.39 -21.32
N LEU A 207 14.89 -0.78 -20.20
CA LEU A 207 13.44 -0.76 -20.02
C LEU A 207 12.87 0.65 -20.20
N ILE A 208 13.46 1.67 -19.57
CA ILE A 208 13.02 3.07 -19.70
C ILE A 208 13.15 3.54 -21.15
N SER A 209 14.25 3.22 -21.83
CA SER A 209 14.46 3.54 -23.25
C SER A 209 13.40 2.89 -24.14
N LYS A 210 13.04 1.63 -23.88
CA LYS A 210 11.96 0.94 -24.61
C LYS A 210 10.60 1.58 -24.41
N ILE A 211 10.28 2.00 -23.18
CA ILE A 211 9.05 2.73 -22.88
C ILE A 211 9.02 4.07 -23.64
N GLN A 212 10.12 4.83 -23.65
CA GLN A 212 10.22 6.07 -24.42
C GLN A 212 10.06 5.85 -25.93
N SER A 213 10.47 4.70 -26.46
CA SER A 213 10.30 4.37 -27.87
C SER A 213 8.83 4.18 -28.30
N LEU A 214 7.91 3.93 -27.36
CA LEU A 214 6.46 3.89 -27.62
C LEU A 214 5.88 5.31 -27.84
N LYS A 215 6.53 6.32 -27.27
CA LYS A 215 6.13 7.72 -27.38
C LYS A 215 7.36 8.60 -27.21
N SER A 216 7.98 8.99 -28.32
CA SER A 216 9.26 9.73 -28.34
C SER A 216 9.26 11.03 -27.56
N THR A 217 8.09 11.67 -27.39
CA THR A 217 7.92 12.90 -26.62
C THR A 217 7.70 12.69 -25.12
N LEU A 218 7.63 11.44 -24.66
CA LEU A 218 7.35 11.11 -23.26
C LEU A 218 8.57 11.38 -22.37
N ILE A 219 8.36 12.21 -21.36
CA ILE A 219 9.31 12.46 -20.28
C ILE A 219 9.01 11.46 -19.16
N ILE A 220 9.99 10.63 -18.85
CA ILE A 220 9.92 9.64 -17.76
C ILE A 220 10.97 10.01 -16.74
N ASN A 221 10.57 10.15 -15.48
CA ASN A 221 11.51 10.20 -14.37
C ASN A 221 11.88 8.77 -13.96
N PRO A 222 13.12 8.30 -14.16
CA PRO A 222 13.50 6.94 -13.78
C PRO A 222 13.31 6.67 -12.29
N GLN A 223 13.46 7.68 -11.44
CA GLN A 223 13.31 7.56 -9.99
C GLN A 223 11.87 7.28 -9.56
N SER A 224 10.86 7.59 -10.37
CA SER A 224 9.47 7.27 -10.04
C SER A 224 9.00 5.92 -10.60
N VAL A 225 9.72 5.33 -11.56
CA VAL A 225 9.32 4.09 -12.24
C VAL A 225 10.16 2.90 -11.80
N ILE A 226 11.48 3.06 -11.73
CA ILE A 226 12.42 1.97 -11.40
C ILE A 226 12.13 1.35 -10.02
N PRO A 227 11.90 2.13 -8.95
CA PRO A 227 11.59 1.55 -7.64
C PRO A 227 10.32 0.70 -7.68
N ILE A 228 9.30 1.12 -8.43
CA ILE A 228 8.03 0.41 -8.57
C ILE A 228 8.23 -0.89 -9.35
N VAL A 229 8.90 -0.84 -10.52
CA VAL A 229 9.23 -2.05 -11.30
C VAL A 229 10.03 -3.04 -10.45
N THR A 230 10.98 -2.55 -9.66
CA THR A 230 11.79 -3.36 -8.76
C THR A 230 10.95 -3.95 -7.63
N LYS A 231 10.04 -3.18 -7.02
CA LYS A 231 9.13 -3.65 -5.97
C LYS A 231 8.21 -4.75 -6.50
N VAL A 232 7.58 -4.55 -7.66
CA VAL A 232 6.72 -5.55 -8.31
C VAL A 232 7.49 -6.82 -8.66
N THR A 233 8.70 -6.70 -9.21
CA THR A 233 9.55 -7.85 -9.52
C THR A 233 9.88 -8.66 -8.26
N LYS A 234 10.20 -7.98 -7.15
CA LYS A 234 10.45 -8.62 -5.86
C LYS A 234 9.20 -9.28 -5.27
N TYR A 235 8.05 -8.61 -5.35
CA TYR A 235 6.77 -9.15 -4.90
C TYR A 235 6.43 -10.45 -5.64
N LEU A 236 6.45 -10.44 -6.98
CA LEU A 236 6.17 -11.63 -7.78
C LEU A 236 7.11 -12.80 -7.45
N LYS A 237 8.39 -12.51 -7.17
CA LYS A 237 9.35 -13.53 -6.80
C LYS A 237 9.12 -14.12 -5.41
N ASN A 238 8.91 -13.26 -4.42
CA ASN A 238 8.93 -13.67 -3.02
C ASN A 238 7.56 -14.16 -2.54
N GLU A 239 6.49 -13.46 -2.93
CA GLU A 239 5.13 -13.74 -2.47
C GLU A 239 4.46 -14.77 -3.41
N GLU A 240 4.48 -14.51 -4.71
CA GLU A 240 3.80 -15.37 -5.71
C GLU A 240 4.66 -16.55 -6.20
N ARG A 241 5.94 -16.60 -5.82
CA ARG A 241 6.91 -17.62 -6.30
C ARG A 241 6.98 -17.70 -7.83
N LEU A 242 6.99 -16.53 -8.47
CA LEU A 242 7.08 -16.34 -9.92
C LEU A 242 8.41 -15.68 -10.32
N ILE A 243 9.02 -16.17 -11.40
CA ILE A 243 10.20 -15.56 -12.02
C ILE A 243 9.73 -14.66 -13.15
N VAL A 244 10.04 -13.37 -13.05
CA VAL A 244 9.91 -12.44 -14.17
C VAL A 244 11.03 -12.73 -15.16
N TYR A 245 10.68 -13.08 -16.40
CA TYR A 245 11.63 -13.38 -17.46
C TYR A 245 11.57 -12.36 -18.61
N GLY A 246 10.61 -11.44 -18.57
CA GLY A 246 10.51 -10.37 -19.54
C GLY A 246 9.39 -9.39 -19.26
N PHE A 247 9.31 -8.37 -20.12
CA PHE A 247 8.31 -7.33 -20.08
C PHE A 247 7.65 -7.17 -21.44
N GLU A 248 6.36 -6.90 -21.39
CA GLU A 248 5.51 -6.56 -22.50
C GLU A 248 5.08 -5.10 -22.37
N PHE A 249 5.26 -4.28 -23.40
CA PHE A 249 4.90 -2.87 -23.37
C PHE A 249 3.95 -2.51 -24.49
N GLU A 250 2.95 -1.69 -24.19
CA GLU A 250 2.06 -1.12 -25.19
C GLU A 250 1.48 0.22 -24.74
N LEU A 251 1.15 1.07 -25.72
CA LEU A 251 0.39 2.29 -25.49
C LEU A 251 -1.11 1.94 -25.49
N VAL A 252 -1.79 2.30 -24.40
CA VAL A 252 -3.22 2.06 -24.19
C VAL A 252 -3.95 3.37 -23.89
N TYR A 253 -5.28 3.31 -24.01
CA TYR A 253 -6.17 4.44 -23.82
C TYR A 253 -7.31 4.03 -22.90
N ARG A 254 -7.67 4.88 -21.94
CA ARG A 254 -8.91 4.70 -21.16
C ARG A 254 -9.88 5.83 -21.42
N GLU A 255 -11.16 5.50 -21.44
CA GLU A 255 -12.21 6.52 -21.48
C GLU A 255 -12.25 7.28 -20.14
N SER A 256 -12.35 8.60 -20.23
CA SER A 256 -12.59 9.44 -19.06
C SER A 256 -14.02 9.25 -18.55
N SER A 257 -14.16 9.10 -17.24
CA SER A 257 -15.46 8.94 -16.57
C SER A 257 -16.38 10.17 -16.70
N ASN A 258 -15.85 11.33 -17.12
CA ASN A 258 -16.60 12.59 -17.23
C ASN A 258 -17.02 12.96 -18.66
N SER A 259 -16.61 12.21 -19.69
CA SER A 259 -17.00 12.47 -21.09
C SER A 259 -16.53 11.33 -22.00
N LYS A 260 -17.42 10.86 -22.89
CA LYS A 260 -17.12 9.83 -23.92
C LYS A 260 -15.99 10.19 -24.90
N ILE A 261 -15.40 11.40 -24.82
CA ILE A 261 -14.52 11.96 -25.86
C ILE A 261 -13.07 12.12 -25.38
N VAL A 262 -12.80 12.13 -24.07
CA VAL A 262 -11.42 12.30 -23.56
C VAL A 262 -10.81 10.94 -23.29
N LEU A 263 -9.90 10.51 -24.16
CA LEU A 263 -9.07 9.33 -23.96
C LEU A 263 -7.81 9.71 -23.17
N HIS A 264 -7.67 9.15 -21.97
CA HIS A 264 -6.42 9.25 -21.23
C HIS A 264 -5.44 8.21 -21.74
N LYS A 265 -4.23 8.65 -22.07
CA LYS A 265 -3.17 7.78 -22.57
C LYS A 265 -2.43 7.16 -21.39
N ALA A 266 -2.07 5.89 -21.49
CA ALA A 266 -1.20 5.24 -20.53
C ALA A 266 -0.26 4.26 -21.24
N ILE A 267 0.90 3.98 -20.64
CA ILE A 267 1.73 2.84 -21.07
C ILE A 267 1.47 1.68 -20.13
N ARG A 268 1.10 0.55 -20.70
CA ARG A 268 0.94 -0.72 -19.99
C ARG A 268 2.24 -1.50 -20.06
N ILE A 269 2.74 -1.94 -18.91
CA ILE A 269 3.91 -2.79 -18.74
C ILE A 269 3.45 -4.10 -18.12
N GLY A 270 3.31 -5.16 -18.91
CA GLY A 270 3.00 -6.50 -18.45
C GLY A 270 4.27 -7.25 -18.04
N PHE A 271 4.25 -7.84 -16.84
CA PHE A 271 5.34 -8.65 -16.30
C PHE A 271 5.12 -10.10 -16.73
N LYS A 272 5.95 -10.56 -17.67
CA LYS A 272 5.89 -11.94 -18.14
C LYS A 272 6.55 -12.85 -17.11
N THR A 273 5.78 -13.81 -16.60
CA THR A 273 6.18 -14.65 -15.46
C THR A 273 6.11 -16.13 -15.77
N LEU A 274 6.96 -16.90 -15.08
CA LEU A 274 6.95 -18.36 -15.05
C LEU A 274 7.06 -18.84 -13.59
N PRO A 275 6.50 -20.01 -13.22
CA PRO A 275 6.74 -20.61 -11.91
C PRO A 275 8.24 -20.83 -11.64
N VAL A 276 8.69 -20.67 -10.39
CA VAL A 276 10.12 -20.80 -10.02
C VAL A 276 10.74 -22.16 -10.37
N ASN A 277 9.95 -23.22 -10.44
CA ASN A 277 10.42 -24.58 -10.78
C ASN A 277 10.47 -24.87 -12.29
N THR A 278 10.34 -23.84 -13.13
CA THR A 278 10.43 -24.02 -14.58
C THR A 278 11.91 -24.02 -14.97
N ASP A 279 12.42 -25.17 -15.41
CA ASP A 279 13.80 -25.28 -15.87
C ASP A 279 14.03 -24.40 -17.10
N PHE A 280 14.91 -23.39 -16.96
CA PHE A 280 15.45 -22.61 -18.09
C PHE A 280 16.51 -23.40 -18.89
N GLY A 281 16.44 -24.73 -18.85
CA GLY A 281 17.41 -25.65 -19.42
C GLY A 281 17.39 -25.66 -20.95
N SER A 282 18.29 -24.89 -21.55
CA SER A 282 19.20 -25.25 -22.64
C SER A 282 18.72 -26.12 -23.83
N ASP A 283 17.45 -26.13 -24.19
CA ASP A 283 17.02 -26.71 -25.48
C ASP A 283 16.31 -25.66 -26.33
N ASN A 284 17.03 -25.20 -27.38
CA ASN A 284 16.57 -24.28 -28.42
C ASN A 284 15.33 -24.76 -29.22
N ASN A 285 14.74 -25.90 -28.87
CA ASN A 285 13.65 -26.53 -29.60
C ASN A 285 12.30 -26.56 -28.86
N ASN A 286 12.22 -26.15 -27.58
CA ASN A 286 10.95 -26.15 -26.86
C ASN A 286 10.24 -24.79 -26.92
N LYS A 287 9.73 -24.43 -28.12
CA LYS A 287 8.77 -23.31 -28.28
C LYS A 287 7.48 -23.50 -27.44
N ASN A 288 7.18 -24.73 -27.02
CA ASN A 288 5.95 -25.06 -26.29
C ASN A 288 5.95 -24.61 -24.81
N SER A 289 7.09 -24.25 -24.20
CA SER A 289 7.12 -23.75 -22.81
C SER A 289 6.84 -22.24 -22.71
N LEU A 290 7.11 -21.46 -23.77
CA LEU A 290 6.77 -20.03 -23.84
C LEU A 290 5.27 -19.78 -24.09
N ASP A 291 4.52 -20.77 -24.57
CA ASP A 291 3.06 -20.69 -24.74
C ASP A 291 2.29 -20.73 -23.41
N LYS A 292 2.95 -21.05 -22.29
CA LYS A 292 2.39 -20.92 -20.93
C LYS A 292 2.76 -19.60 -20.24
N SER A 293 3.22 -18.62 -21.01
CA SER A 293 3.59 -17.32 -20.46
C SER A 293 2.36 -16.54 -20.00
N ASP A 294 2.34 -16.24 -18.71
CA ASP A 294 1.28 -15.45 -18.10
C ASP A 294 1.79 -14.05 -17.72
N ILE A 295 0.85 -13.12 -17.55
CA ILE A 295 1.13 -11.79 -17.02
C ILE A 295 0.85 -11.80 -15.52
N GLY A 296 1.90 -11.86 -14.71
CA GLY A 296 1.76 -11.89 -13.24
C GLY A 296 1.37 -10.54 -12.63
N ALA A 297 1.77 -9.44 -13.28
CA ALA A 297 1.40 -8.10 -12.89
C ALA A 297 1.42 -7.13 -14.08
N ILE A 298 0.72 -6.02 -13.93
CA ILE A 298 0.67 -4.92 -14.89
C ILE A 298 1.02 -3.63 -14.16
N ILE A 299 1.95 -2.85 -14.70
CA ILE A 299 2.14 -1.44 -14.33
C ILE A 299 1.51 -0.57 -15.41
N LEU A 300 0.72 0.41 -15.00
CA LEU A 300 0.15 1.45 -15.86
C LEU A 300 0.79 2.78 -15.53
N LEU A 301 1.46 3.37 -16.52
CA LEU A 301 2.02 4.72 -16.44
C LEU A 301 1.02 5.68 -17.07
N GLU A 302 0.22 6.39 -16.27
CA GLU A 302 -0.73 7.37 -16.79
C GLU A 302 0.00 8.60 -17.30
N ILE A 303 -0.32 9.01 -18.53
CA ILE A 303 0.36 10.10 -19.22
C ILE A 303 -0.54 11.32 -19.25
N GLN A 304 -0.02 12.44 -18.73
CA GLN A 304 -0.60 13.76 -18.88
C GLN A 304 0.48 14.73 -19.35
N ASP A 305 0.17 15.57 -20.35
CA ASP A 305 1.09 16.61 -20.86
C ASP A 305 2.48 16.05 -21.26
N ASN A 306 2.49 14.84 -21.83
CA ASN A 306 3.69 14.07 -22.19
C ASN A 306 4.61 13.71 -21.01
N GLN A 307 4.10 13.69 -19.79
CA GLN A 307 4.81 13.25 -18.60
C GLN A 307 4.04 12.10 -17.92
N VAL A 308 4.77 11.21 -17.25
CA VAL A 308 4.15 10.22 -16.37
C VAL A 308 3.66 10.92 -15.11
N LYS A 309 2.35 10.92 -14.91
CA LYS A 309 1.69 11.57 -13.78
C LYS A 309 1.50 10.61 -12.61
N ASP A 310 0.93 9.45 -12.91
CA ASP A 310 0.58 8.44 -11.93
C ASP A 310 1.10 7.07 -12.40
N THR A 311 1.57 6.28 -11.45
CA THR A 311 1.99 4.89 -11.68
C THR A 311 1.08 3.98 -10.87
N LEU A 312 0.31 3.16 -11.57
CA LEU A 312 -0.61 2.19 -10.97
C LEU A 312 -0.07 0.78 -11.19
N VAL A 313 -0.27 -0.10 -10.22
CA VAL A 313 0.11 -1.51 -10.30
C VAL A 313 -1.11 -2.39 -10.09
N MET A 314 -1.24 -3.44 -10.89
CA MET A 314 -2.31 -4.42 -10.83
C MET A 314 -1.71 -5.81 -10.84
N TYR A 315 -1.97 -6.59 -9.81
CA TYR A 315 -1.59 -8.00 -9.77
C TYR A 315 -2.67 -8.84 -10.45
N LYS A 316 -2.27 -9.98 -11.04
CA LYS A 316 -3.13 -10.81 -11.91
C LYS A 316 -4.49 -11.16 -11.28
N ASP A 317 -4.50 -11.49 -9.99
CA ASP A 317 -5.69 -11.98 -9.29
C ASP A 317 -6.36 -10.91 -8.39
N ASP A 318 -5.87 -9.67 -8.46
CA ASP A 318 -6.38 -8.55 -7.66
C ASP A 318 -7.38 -7.67 -8.42
N TRP A 319 -7.66 -7.91 -9.71
CA TRP A 319 -8.65 -7.10 -10.46
C TRP A 319 -10.00 -7.00 -9.72
N PRO A 320 -10.61 -5.79 -9.57
CA PRO A 320 -10.28 -4.49 -10.16
C PRO A 320 -9.43 -3.57 -9.26
N ILE A 321 -8.64 -4.13 -8.35
CA ILE A 321 -7.82 -3.40 -7.39
C ILE A 321 -6.55 -2.89 -8.08
N VAL A 322 -6.18 -1.65 -7.77
CA VAL A 322 -4.91 -1.03 -8.15
C VAL A 322 -4.14 -0.57 -6.93
N HIS A 323 -2.82 -0.64 -7.03
CA HIS A 323 -1.87 -0.20 -6.04
C HIS A 323 -1.15 1.05 -6.56
N THR A 324 -0.97 2.04 -5.70
CA THR A 324 -0.19 3.26 -5.96
C THR A 324 0.85 3.39 -4.85
N TYR A 325 2.10 3.11 -5.20
CA TYR A 325 3.21 3.24 -4.25
C TYR A 325 3.65 4.71 -4.17
N LYS A 326 3.63 5.27 -2.96
CA LYS A 326 4.11 6.65 -2.73
C LYS A 326 5.24 6.61 -1.71
N ASP A 327 6.42 7.08 -2.12
CA ASP A 327 7.64 7.03 -1.31
C ASP A 327 7.63 8.02 -0.14
N ASN A 328 6.87 9.12 -0.26
CA ASN A 328 6.75 10.14 0.78
C ASN A 328 5.28 10.38 1.09
N ILE A 329 4.73 9.58 2.02
CA ILE A 329 3.44 9.88 2.62
C ILE A 329 3.71 10.17 4.08
N PRO A 330 3.31 11.34 4.60
CA PRO A 330 3.35 11.55 6.02
C PRO A 330 2.54 10.44 6.70
N PRO A 331 2.91 10.08 7.92
CA PRO A 331 2.10 9.14 8.69
C PRO A 331 0.63 9.60 8.77
N PRO A 332 -0.32 8.69 9.04
CA PRO A 332 -1.72 9.06 9.20
C PRO A 332 -1.81 10.34 10.03
N TYR A 333 -2.50 11.36 9.50
CA TYR A 333 -2.38 12.71 10.02
C TYR A 333 -3.14 12.84 11.36
N LEU A 334 -2.42 12.55 12.46
CA LEU A 334 -2.95 12.54 13.83
C LEU A 334 -3.08 13.95 14.45
N GLU A 335 -2.69 15.00 13.74
CA GLU A 335 -2.81 16.38 14.20
C GLU A 335 -4.28 16.75 14.46
N GLY A 336 -4.65 17.19 15.66
CA GLY A 336 -6.06 17.36 16.07
C GLY A 336 -6.69 16.14 16.76
N LEU A 337 -6.06 14.95 16.64
CA LEU A 337 -6.19 13.89 17.64
C LEU A 337 -5.18 14.11 18.79
N LYS A 338 -4.36 15.18 18.73
CA LYS A 338 -3.36 15.57 19.74
C LYS A 338 -3.92 15.83 21.14
N GLY A 339 -5.19 16.22 21.27
CA GLY A 339 -5.89 16.28 22.57
C GLY A 339 -6.14 14.91 23.19
N PHE A 340 -5.88 13.85 22.41
CA PHE A 340 -5.96 12.47 22.84
C PHE A 340 -4.58 11.82 22.87
N VAL A 341 -3.67 12.12 21.93
CA VAL A 341 -2.31 11.53 21.85
C VAL A 341 -1.39 12.04 22.96
N VAL A 342 -1.01 11.16 23.89
CA VAL A 342 0.00 11.48 24.91
C VAL A 342 1.38 11.50 24.25
N LYS A 343 2.10 12.61 24.42
CA LYS A 343 3.55 12.66 24.17
C LYS A 343 4.21 11.85 25.29
N ASN A 344 4.96 10.81 24.92
CA ASN A 344 5.84 10.10 25.84
C ASN A 344 6.83 11.06 26.50
#